data_AF-A0A1Q4HPB5-F1
#
_entry.id   AF-A0A1Q4HPB5-F1
#
_cell.length_a   1.000
_cell.length_b   1.000
_cell.length_c   1.000
_cell.angle_alpha   90.00
_cell.angle_beta   90.00
_cell.angle_gamma   90.00
#
_symmetry.space_group_name_H-M   'P 1'
#
loop_
_entity.id
_entity.type
_entity.pdbx_description
1 polymer ?
#
loop_
_entity_poly.entity_id
_entity_poly.type
_entity_poly.pdbx_seq_one_letter_code
_entity_poly.pdbx_strand_id
1 'polypeptide(L)'
;MRRKKTVSAAVPTPMMAGARHVFWLNPDDRQIRQARFRVRRPDNTAGPSAVFSVTVESTKTVVTQRGSDESGFLSFVLQTDTTTMTGTFTFTRVRIVGTKVVDALPSIELLQDFRAPNVLQVSWASGEFVDFQELPPSDEVFPESVMEYLRALTRLQAYAAAPVVIPDLTRVSAGDARAVKDAARLVAGETVDGEWEAFRMPAGAAVDLKAYYELIIVEPLIVTVGAHTYTLGAMHTRLPSVRFVVEDGRLRAEPFLNDTMRRVFAPEEPVPERSHRPVKGRPIGLIDNPEAPAGPETLPERDSAAVLEALRARVLVDALTEPVSLRLVLWHAVDESPFATREQAWADAAAAVRSLAADGLVTLTEQTSGDSPAPAVDAERPEAVLDAVTEQIARGERPAWTTGPWLILTSDGQQVAAQLAPRPERPPARRRRRLHAAAAGRSGHRDSSERVDEILANEVWN
;
A
#
# COMPACT_ATOMS: atom_id res chain seq x y z
N MET A 1 -0.31 17.80 -29.93
CA MET A 1 0.30 19.05 -29.39
C MET A 1 1.24 18.70 -28.24
N ARG A 2 2.55 18.92 -28.39
CA ARG A 2 3.58 18.69 -27.36
C ARG A 2 3.46 19.79 -26.29
N ARG A 3 3.07 19.47 -25.05
CA ARG A 3 3.30 20.37 -23.91
C ARG A 3 4.73 20.15 -23.42
N LYS A 4 5.67 20.98 -23.88
CA LYS A 4 7.01 21.11 -23.29
C LYS A 4 6.84 21.87 -21.97
N LYS A 5 7.13 21.23 -20.83
CA LYS A 5 7.32 21.93 -19.56
C LYS A 5 8.83 22.02 -19.36
N THR A 6 9.38 23.22 -19.53
CA THR A 6 10.81 23.50 -19.35
C THR A 6 11.04 23.78 -17.87
N VAL A 7 11.95 23.05 -17.23
CA VAL A 7 12.54 23.47 -15.96
C VAL A 7 13.87 24.14 -16.34
N SER A 8 13.92 25.47 -16.19
CA SER A 8 15.08 26.28 -16.52
C SER A 8 15.69 26.79 -15.23
N ALA A 9 16.96 26.46 -14.98
CA ALA A 9 17.75 27.08 -13.91
C ALA A 9 18.82 27.96 -14.56
N ALA A 10 18.69 29.27 -14.42
CA ALA A 10 19.75 30.22 -14.78
C ALA A 10 20.44 30.65 -13.48
N VAL A 11 21.72 30.30 -13.28
CA VAL A 11 22.47 30.73 -12.09
C VAL A 11 23.95 30.98 -12.43
N PRO A 12 24.53 32.14 -12.02
CA PRO A 12 25.97 32.42 -12.09
C PRO A 12 26.76 31.61 -11.04
N THR A 13 27.94 31.14 -11.44
CA THR A 13 28.76 30.18 -10.67
C THR A 13 29.78 30.91 -9.78
N PRO A 14 29.73 30.81 -8.43
CA PRO A 14 30.92 31.01 -7.61
C PRO A 14 31.70 29.69 -7.54
N MET A 15 33.01 29.76 -7.83
CA MET A 15 33.93 28.62 -7.83
C MET A 15 33.95 27.88 -6.48
N MET A 16 33.48 26.63 -6.46
CA MET A 16 33.89 25.62 -5.47
C MET A 16 35.02 24.78 -6.07
N ALA A 17 36.13 24.63 -5.33
CA ALA A 17 37.39 24.04 -5.80
C ALA A 17 37.27 22.59 -6.32
N GLY A 18 36.22 21.85 -5.95
CA GLY A 18 35.93 20.50 -6.48
C GLY A 18 35.29 20.48 -7.87
N ALA A 19 34.68 21.58 -8.31
CA ALA A 19 34.02 21.68 -9.61
C ALA A 19 35.01 21.70 -10.78
N ARG A 20 36.28 22.08 -10.59
CA ARG A 20 37.26 22.19 -11.69
C ARG A 20 37.49 20.88 -12.46
N HIS A 21 37.29 19.72 -11.85
CA HIS A 21 37.52 18.42 -12.50
C HIS A 21 36.32 17.86 -13.26
N VAL A 22 35.12 18.44 -13.08
CA VAL A 22 33.86 17.86 -13.58
C VAL A 22 33.48 18.44 -14.95
N PHE A 23 34.05 19.58 -15.34
CA PHE A 23 33.55 20.36 -16.47
C PHE A 23 34.15 20.04 -17.84
N TRP A 24 35.13 19.14 -17.92
CA TRP A 24 35.83 18.89 -19.18
C TRP A 24 35.82 17.41 -19.55
N LEU A 25 34.75 17.01 -20.22
CA LEU A 25 34.89 15.92 -21.18
C LEU A 25 35.75 16.47 -22.33
N ASN A 26 36.99 15.99 -22.45
CA ASN A 26 37.89 16.38 -23.53
C ASN A 26 37.20 16.15 -24.88
N PRO A 27 36.98 17.19 -25.71
CA PRO A 27 36.29 17.08 -27.00
C PRO A 27 37.00 16.18 -28.02
N ASP A 28 38.28 15.84 -27.81
CA ASP A 28 39.05 14.95 -28.69
C ASP A 28 38.75 13.45 -28.50
N ASP A 29 37.98 13.11 -27.47
CA ASP A 29 37.65 11.73 -27.13
C ASP A 29 36.28 11.37 -27.71
N ARG A 30 36.28 10.90 -28.95
CA ARG A 30 35.07 10.64 -29.76
C ARG A 30 34.25 9.40 -29.33
N GLN A 31 34.52 8.81 -28.17
CA GLN A 31 33.74 7.69 -27.66
C GLN A 31 32.45 8.18 -26.98
N ILE A 32 31.36 7.41 -27.12
CA ILE A 32 30.11 7.64 -26.39
C ILE A 32 30.44 7.70 -24.90
N ARG A 33 30.26 8.86 -24.29
CA ARG A 33 30.54 9.05 -22.87
C ARG A 33 29.25 8.79 -22.09
N GLN A 34 29.31 7.93 -21.09
CA GLN A 34 28.21 7.76 -20.16
C GLN A 34 28.31 8.79 -19.04
N ALA A 35 27.18 9.37 -18.67
CA ALA A 35 27.04 10.20 -17.49
C ALA A 35 26.02 9.58 -16.55
N ARG A 36 26.28 9.68 -15.25
CA ARG A 36 25.37 9.23 -14.22
C ARG A 36 24.96 10.43 -13.38
N PHE A 37 23.66 10.59 -13.21
CA PHE A 37 23.07 11.63 -12.37
C PHE A 37 22.33 10.97 -11.24
N ARG A 38 22.45 11.53 -10.03
CA ARG A 38 21.62 11.15 -8.89
C ARG A 38 21.37 12.38 -8.03
N VAL A 39 20.42 12.27 -7.12
CA VAL A 39 20.15 13.32 -6.14
C VAL A 39 20.58 12.86 -4.75
N ARG A 40 21.33 13.71 -4.04
CA ARG A 40 21.68 13.54 -2.63
C ARG A 40 20.73 14.36 -1.77
N ARG A 41 20.12 13.73 -0.77
CA ARG A 41 19.21 14.34 0.19
C ARG A 41 19.99 14.94 1.38
N PRO A 42 19.37 15.82 2.20
CA PRO A 42 20.03 16.44 3.36
C PRO A 42 20.52 15.45 4.41
N ASP A 43 19.85 14.30 4.53
CA ASP A 43 20.26 13.19 5.41
C ASP A 43 21.48 12.42 4.89
N ASN A 44 22.12 12.92 3.84
CA ASN A 44 23.26 12.34 3.14
C ASN A 44 22.97 11.01 2.43
N THR A 45 21.70 10.61 2.32
CA THR A 45 21.29 9.49 1.47
C THR A 45 21.26 9.94 0.01
N ALA A 46 21.59 9.03 -0.90
CA ALA A 46 21.50 9.27 -2.34
C ALA A 46 20.39 8.41 -2.95
N GLY A 47 19.62 9.02 -3.85
CA GLY A 47 18.68 8.30 -4.71
C GLY A 47 19.39 7.43 -5.74
N PRO A 48 18.61 6.64 -6.51
CA PRO A 48 19.16 5.83 -7.59
C PRO A 48 19.79 6.71 -8.68
N SER A 49 20.77 6.15 -9.39
CA SER A 49 21.46 6.86 -10.46
C SER A 49 20.81 6.59 -11.82
N ALA A 50 20.45 7.66 -12.52
CA ALA A 50 20.04 7.62 -13.92
C ALA A 50 21.26 7.74 -14.84
N VAL A 51 21.34 6.86 -15.84
CA VAL A 51 22.46 6.80 -16.80
C VAL A 51 22.04 7.45 -18.10
N PHE A 52 22.92 8.28 -18.67
CA PHE A 52 22.69 9.00 -19.92
C PHE A 52 23.83 8.74 -20.89
N SER A 53 23.47 8.50 -22.15
CA SER A 53 24.43 8.52 -23.25
C SER A 53 24.66 9.96 -23.69
N VAL A 54 25.91 10.43 -23.68
CA VAL A 54 26.24 11.85 -23.88
C VAL A 54 27.04 12.07 -25.16
N THR A 55 26.61 13.07 -25.92
CA THR A 55 27.32 13.65 -27.05
C THR A 55 27.83 15.03 -26.67
N VAL A 56 29.06 15.36 -27.07
CA VAL A 56 29.71 16.64 -26.79
C VAL A 56 29.98 17.37 -28.09
N GLU A 57 29.56 18.62 -28.16
CA GLU A 57 29.90 19.57 -29.22
C GLU A 57 30.65 20.74 -28.61
N SER A 58 31.73 21.18 -29.25
CA SER A 58 32.54 22.28 -28.76
C SER A 58 32.76 23.33 -29.84
N THR A 59 32.64 24.59 -29.46
CA THR A 59 33.07 25.76 -30.22
C THR A 59 34.19 26.47 -29.45
N LYS A 60 34.74 27.56 -30.00
CA LYS A 60 35.85 28.30 -29.34
C LYS A 60 35.48 28.84 -27.94
N THR A 61 34.21 29.12 -27.69
CA THR A 61 33.75 29.80 -26.46
C THR A 61 32.63 29.06 -25.73
N VAL A 62 32.03 28.03 -26.34
CA VAL A 62 30.90 27.29 -25.77
C VAL A 62 31.07 25.81 -25.98
N VAL A 63 30.91 25.03 -24.90
CA VAL A 63 30.76 23.57 -24.93
C VAL A 63 29.29 23.25 -24.70
N THR A 64 28.70 22.46 -25.60
CA THR A 64 27.35 21.93 -25.45
C THR A 64 27.40 20.42 -25.30
N GLN A 65 26.86 19.90 -24.21
CA GLN A 65 26.71 18.47 -23.97
C GLN A 65 25.22 18.14 -24.02
N ARG A 66 24.87 17.07 -24.71
CA ARG A 66 23.49 16.57 -24.80
C ARG A 66 23.48 15.11 -24.41
N GLY A 67 22.52 14.72 -23.60
CA GLY A 67 22.34 13.32 -23.27
C GLY A 67 20.88 12.91 -23.19
N SER A 68 20.65 11.61 -23.37
CA SER A 68 19.35 10.95 -23.21
C SER A 68 19.52 9.70 -22.36
N ASP A 69 18.54 9.43 -21.51
CA ASP A 69 18.44 8.16 -20.81
C ASP A 69 18.06 7.02 -21.77
N GLU A 70 18.24 5.78 -21.32
CA GLU A 70 17.99 4.58 -22.12
C GLU A 70 16.54 4.48 -22.61
N SER A 71 15.59 4.93 -21.79
CA SER A 71 14.17 4.92 -22.14
C SER A 71 13.78 6.01 -23.15
N GLY A 72 14.63 7.02 -23.36
CA GLY A 72 14.31 8.23 -24.11
C GLY A 72 13.31 9.16 -23.42
N PHE A 73 12.91 8.87 -22.18
CA PHE A 73 11.99 9.68 -21.37
C PHE A 73 12.61 11.03 -21.00
N LEU A 74 13.87 11.02 -20.57
CA LEU A 74 14.55 12.17 -20.01
C LEU A 74 15.81 12.48 -20.81
N SER A 75 15.93 13.73 -21.21
CA SER A 75 17.10 14.26 -21.89
C SER A 75 17.61 15.49 -21.15
N PHE A 76 18.91 15.77 -21.28
CA PHE A 76 19.50 16.99 -20.77
C PHE A 76 20.33 17.69 -21.84
N VAL A 77 20.44 19.01 -21.68
CA VAL A 77 21.41 19.84 -22.38
C VAL A 77 22.17 20.64 -21.33
N LEU A 78 23.50 20.51 -21.33
CA LEU A 78 24.42 21.39 -20.60
C LEU A 78 25.09 22.32 -21.60
N GLN A 79 24.94 23.62 -21.42
CA GLN A 79 25.70 24.63 -22.16
C GLN A 79 26.65 25.32 -21.22
N THR A 80 27.95 25.26 -21.50
CA THR A 80 29.01 25.87 -20.69
C THR A 80 29.73 26.92 -21.51
N ASP A 81 29.76 28.16 -21.01
CA ASP A 81 30.62 29.23 -21.51
C ASP A 81 32.02 29.02 -20.95
N THR A 82 33.00 28.83 -21.84
CA THR A 82 34.37 28.51 -21.47
C THR A 82 35.18 29.74 -21.06
N THR A 83 34.68 30.94 -21.36
CA THR A 83 35.29 32.22 -20.99
C THR A 83 34.89 32.62 -19.58
N THR A 84 33.59 32.53 -19.26
CA THR A 84 33.08 32.87 -17.92
C THR A 84 33.08 31.68 -16.97
N MET A 85 33.31 30.46 -17.47
CA MET A 85 33.23 29.21 -16.72
C MET A 85 31.86 28.98 -16.06
N THR A 86 30.79 29.47 -16.69
CA THR A 86 29.41 29.29 -16.22
C THR A 86 28.66 28.29 -17.08
N GLY A 87 27.81 27.46 -16.47
CA GLY A 87 27.03 26.44 -17.17
C GLY A 87 25.53 26.53 -16.88
N THR A 88 24.71 26.23 -17.89
CA THR A 88 23.26 26.07 -17.75
C THR A 88 22.87 24.63 -18.04
N PHE A 89 22.20 23.98 -17.09
CA PHE A 89 21.59 22.66 -17.26
C PHE A 89 20.10 22.80 -17.57
N THR A 90 19.65 22.13 -18.61
CA THR A 90 18.24 22.04 -18.98
C THR A 90 17.84 20.58 -19.09
N PHE A 91 16.89 20.14 -18.26
CA PHE A 91 16.27 18.83 -18.39
C PHE A 91 14.96 18.94 -19.18
N THR A 92 14.79 18.07 -20.16
CA THR A 92 13.56 17.95 -20.96
C THR A 92 13.04 16.53 -20.88
N ARG A 93 11.76 16.39 -20.52
CA ARG A 93 11.07 15.10 -20.48
C ARG A 93 10.02 14.97 -21.58
N VAL A 94 9.79 13.75 -22.02
CA VAL A 94 8.68 13.36 -22.91
C VAL A 94 7.63 12.53 -22.15
N ARG A 95 6.66 11.94 -22.86
CA ARG A 95 5.62 11.10 -22.24
C ARG A 95 6.23 9.75 -21.84
N ILE A 96 5.95 9.30 -20.61
CA ILE A 96 6.41 8.00 -20.08
C ILE A 96 5.59 6.80 -20.57
N VAL A 97 4.41 7.02 -21.15
CA VAL A 97 3.51 5.93 -21.55
C VAL A 97 4.14 5.13 -22.69
N GLY A 98 4.18 3.81 -22.52
CA GLY A 98 4.76 2.86 -23.48
C GLY A 98 6.25 2.62 -23.31
N THR A 99 6.95 3.35 -22.44
CA THR A 99 8.37 3.09 -22.15
C THR A 99 8.51 1.87 -21.24
N LYS A 100 9.59 1.11 -21.39
CA LYS A 100 9.94 0.04 -20.44
C LYS A 100 10.16 0.65 -19.06
N VAL A 101 9.51 0.09 -18.05
CA VAL A 101 9.49 0.71 -16.72
C VAL A 101 10.87 0.70 -16.07
N VAL A 102 11.65 -0.36 -16.27
CA VAL A 102 13.02 -0.51 -15.72
C VAL A 102 13.98 0.55 -16.27
N ASP A 103 13.85 0.92 -17.54
CA ASP A 103 14.73 1.90 -18.18
C ASP A 103 14.34 3.33 -17.77
N ALA A 104 13.05 3.59 -17.55
CA ALA A 104 12.52 4.91 -17.25
C ALA A 104 12.51 5.26 -15.76
N LEU A 105 12.34 4.27 -14.87
CA LEU A 105 12.17 4.52 -13.43
C LEU A 105 13.33 5.31 -12.80
N PRO A 106 14.62 5.02 -13.06
CA PRO A 106 15.72 5.79 -12.49
C PRO A 106 15.64 7.29 -12.83
N SER A 107 15.28 7.62 -14.08
CA SER A 107 15.08 8.99 -14.53
C SER A 107 13.84 9.64 -13.91
N ILE A 108 12.78 8.88 -13.70
CA ILE A 108 11.56 9.35 -13.01
C ILE A 108 11.88 9.66 -11.53
N GLU A 109 12.63 8.79 -10.86
CA GLU A 109 13.04 8.98 -9.47
C GLU A 109 14.03 10.14 -9.31
N LEU A 110 14.96 10.30 -10.25
CA LEU A 110 15.82 11.49 -10.33
C LEU A 110 14.97 12.77 -10.35
N LEU A 111 13.95 12.85 -11.21
CA LEU A 111 13.05 14.01 -11.29
C LEU A 111 12.19 14.19 -10.05
N GLN A 112 11.74 13.10 -9.42
CA GLN A 112 10.95 13.15 -8.19
C GLN A 112 11.74 13.78 -7.04
N ASP A 113 13.03 13.48 -6.96
CA ASP A 113 13.94 14.08 -5.99
C ASP A 113 14.52 15.43 -6.45
N PHE A 114 14.19 15.91 -7.66
CA PHE A 114 14.80 17.12 -8.24
C PHE A 114 14.20 18.41 -7.65
N ARG A 115 14.45 18.66 -6.37
CA ARG A 115 13.91 19.82 -5.62
C ARG A 115 14.80 20.18 -4.44
N ALA A 116 14.76 21.44 -4.01
CA ALA A 116 15.30 21.86 -2.73
C ALA A 116 14.72 21.01 -1.58
N PRO A 117 15.47 20.73 -0.52
CA PRO A 117 16.88 21.10 -0.25
C PRO A 117 17.92 20.09 -0.79
N ASN A 118 17.57 19.29 -1.82
CA ASN A 118 18.48 18.25 -2.30
C ASN A 118 19.60 18.81 -3.20
N VAL A 119 20.66 18.03 -3.38
CA VAL A 119 21.84 18.36 -4.19
C VAL A 119 21.93 17.43 -5.39
N LEU A 120 22.10 17.99 -6.59
CA LEU A 120 22.42 17.20 -7.78
C LEU A 120 23.86 16.69 -7.68
N GLN A 121 24.05 15.39 -7.90
CA GLN A 121 25.36 14.78 -8.03
C GLN A 121 25.54 14.21 -9.44
N VAL A 122 26.76 14.38 -9.97
CA VAL A 122 27.13 13.93 -11.32
C VAL A 122 28.35 13.02 -11.23
N SER A 123 28.39 12.01 -12.07
CA SER A 123 29.57 11.16 -12.28
C SER A 123 29.74 10.91 -13.77
N TRP A 124 30.96 11.09 -14.28
CA TRP A 124 31.32 10.73 -15.64
C TRP A 124 31.89 9.31 -15.66
N ALA A 125 31.39 8.47 -16.57
CA ALA A 125 31.72 7.05 -16.62
C ALA A 125 31.53 6.34 -15.26
N SER A 126 32.43 5.43 -14.89
CA SER A 126 32.42 4.64 -13.65
C SER A 126 33.06 5.35 -12.43
N GLY A 127 33.36 6.66 -12.52
CA GLY A 127 34.04 7.41 -11.46
C GLY A 127 33.20 7.70 -10.20
N GLU A 128 33.75 8.47 -9.27
CA GLU A 128 33.00 8.92 -8.09
C GLU A 128 31.93 9.96 -8.44
N PHE A 129 30.93 10.09 -7.56
CA PHE A 129 29.93 11.15 -7.66
C PHE A 129 30.43 12.40 -6.96
N VAL A 130 30.29 13.54 -7.64
CA VAL A 130 30.62 14.86 -7.10
C VAL A 130 29.37 15.68 -6.90
N ASP A 131 29.34 16.48 -5.84
CA ASP A 131 28.29 17.48 -5.64
C ASP A 131 28.39 18.56 -6.71
N PHE A 132 27.29 18.79 -7.40
CA PHE A 132 27.22 19.74 -8.50
C PHE A 132 26.54 21.04 -8.09
N GLN A 133 25.28 20.97 -7.64
CA GLN A 133 24.46 22.16 -7.40
C GLN A 133 23.33 21.84 -6.43
N GLU A 134 23.05 22.75 -5.50
CA GLU A 134 21.81 22.74 -4.73
C GLU A 134 20.61 23.00 -5.64
N LEU A 135 19.59 22.15 -5.53
CA LEU A 135 18.45 22.20 -6.41
C LEU A 135 17.46 23.30 -5.98
N PRO A 136 16.81 23.98 -6.95
CA PRO A 136 15.81 24.99 -6.62
C PRO A 136 14.55 24.34 -6.02
N PRO A 137 13.73 25.09 -5.28
CA PRO A 137 12.41 24.62 -4.86
C PRO A 137 11.57 24.22 -6.08
N SER A 138 10.90 23.08 -5.99
CA SER A 138 9.99 22.58 -7.03
C SER A 138 8.90 21.71 -6.40
N ASP A 139 7.72 21.74 -7.00
CA ASP A 139 6.63 20.82 -6.67
C ASP A 139 6.99 19.38 -7.03
N GLU A 140 6.27 18.43 -6.41
CA GLU A 140 6.33 17.02 -6.79
C GLU A 140 5.96 16.80 -8.25
N VAL A 141 6.81 16.04 -8.95
CA VAL A 141 6.59 15.75 -10.36
C VAL A 141 5.52 14.69 -10.54
N PHE A 142 5.47 13.72 -9.63
CA PHE A 142 4.49 12.64 -9.60
C PHE A 142 3.95 12.43 -8.17
N PRO A 143 2.64 12.13 -8.01
CA PRO A 143 2.10 11.69 -6.72
C PRO A 143 2.76 10.40 -6.23
N GLU A 144 2.93 10.24 -4.90
CA GLU A 144 3.53 9.03 -4.32
C GLU A 144 2.80 7.74 -4.71
N SER A 145 1.48 7.77 -4.87
CA SER A 145 0.69 6.61 -5.31
C SER A 145 1.10 6.08 -6.69
N VAL A 146 1.50 7.00 -7.60
CA VAL A 146 2.03 6.69 -8.92
C VAL A 146 3.45 6.13 -8.80
N MET A 147 4.29 6.73 -7.95
CA MET A 147 5.65 6.22 -7.71
C MET A 147 5.64 4.80 -7.15
N GLU A 148 4.78 4.51 -6.18
CA GLU A 148 4.57 3.16 -5.65
C GLU A 148 4.14 2.18 -6.75
N TYR A 149 3.27 2.60 -7.67
CA TYR A 149 2.81 1.77 -8.79
C TYR A 149 3.94 1.49 -9.78
N LEU A 150 4.74 2.49 -10.17
CA LEU A 150 5.88 2.31 -11.08
C LEU A 150 6.98 1.42 -10.47
N ARG A 151 7.25 1.57 -9.17
CA ARG A 151 8.16 0.68 -8.43
C ARG A 151 7.63 -0.75 -8.39
N ALA A 152 6.32 -0.93 -8.19
CA ALA A 152 5.69 -2.25 -8.23
C ALA A 152 5.85 -2.89 -9.63
N LEU A 153 5.57 -2.16 -10.72
CA LEU A 153 5.79 -2.64 -12.08
C LEU A 153 7.24 -3.07 -12.34
N THR A 154 8.21 -2.30 -11.84
CA THR A 154 9.64 -2.62 -11.98
C THR A 154 10.00 -3.94 -11.31
N ARG A 155 9.43 -4.23 -10.13
CA ARG A 155 9.63 -5.51 -9.43
C ARG A 155 9.11 -6.71 -10.24
N LEU A 156 8.06 -6.52 -11.03
CA LEU A 156 7.50 -7.59 -11.86
C LEU A 156 8.38 -7.96 -13.06
N GLN A 157 9.26 -7.06 -13.51
CA GLN A 157 10.03 -7.25 -14.75
C GLN A 157 10.88 -8.54 -14.74
N ALA A 158 11.45 -8.92 -13.60
CA ALA A 158 12.27 -10.13 -13.48
C ALA A 158 11.48 -11.43 -13.69
N TYR A 159 10.17 -11.38 -13.54
CA TYR A 159 9.26 -12.52 -13.63
C TYR A 159 8.39 -12.50 -14.90
N ALA A 160 8.44 -11.40 -15.66
CA ALA A 160 7.68 -11.23 -16.88
C ALA A 160 8.46 -11.74 -18.10
N ALA A 161 7.83 -12.56 -18.93
CA ALA A 161 8.43 -13.04 -20.19
C ALA A 161 8.60 -11.94 -21.26
N ALA A 162 7.91 -10.82 -21.12
CA ALA A 162 7.98 -9.66 -22.00
C ALA A 162 8.32 -8.39 -21.21
N PRO A 163 8.90 -7.35 -21.84
CA PRO A 163 9.16 -6.08 -21.17
C PRO A 163 7.88 -5.46 -20.60
N VAL A 164 7.90 -5.12 -19.31
CA VAL A 164 6.81 -4.43 -18.62
C VAL A 164 6.89 -2.95 -18.98
N VAL A 165 5.87 -2.47 -19.67
CA VAL A 165 5.76 -1.07 -20.12
C VAL A 165 4.84 -0.25 -19.23
N ILE A 166 5.14 1.05 -19.10
CA ILE A 166 4.29 1.99 -18.35
C ILE A 166 2.97 2.18 -19.12
N PRO A 167 1.81 1.85 -18.53
CA PRO A 167 0.52 2.00 -19.22
C PRO A 167 0.08 3.46 -19.25
N ASP A 168 -1.02 3.74 -19.95
CA ASP A 168 -1.68 5.04 -19.83
C ASP A 168 -2.27 5.16 -18.42
N LEU A 169 -1.57 5.89 -17.54
CA LEU A 169 -1.93 6.04 -16.13
C LEU A 169 -3.32 6.64 -15.90
N THR A 170 -3.88 7.33 -16.90
CA THR A 170 -5.25 7.87 -16.85
C THR A 170 -6.34 6.80 -16.99
N ARG A 171 -5.97 5.60 -17.44
CA ARG A 171 -6.87 4.47 -17.67
C ARG A 171 -6.65 3.33 -16.69
N VAL A 172 -5.69 3.45 -15.78
CA VAL A 172 -5.42 2.43 -14.78
C VAL A 172 -6.48 2.53 -13.68
N SER A 173 -7.27 1.47 -13.52
CA SER A 173 -8.25 1.40 -12.44
C SER A 173 -7.55 1.22 -11.08
N ALA A 174 -8.24 1.60 -9.99
CA ALA A 174 -7.74 1.32 -8.64
C ALA A 174 -7.56 -0.18 -8.37
N GLY A 175 -8.43 -1.02 -8.95
CA GLY A 175 -8.35 -2.48 -8.87
C GLY A 175 -7.09 -3.02 -9.53
N ASP A 176 -6.78 -2.57 -10.75
CA ASP A 176 -5.57 -2.99 -11.48
C ASP A 176 -4.31 -2.50 -10.76
N ALA A 177 -4.31 -1.27 -10.25
CA ALA A 177 -3.20 -0.74 -9.47
C ALA A 177 -2.94 -1.55 -8.19
N ARG A 178 -4.00 -2.01 -7.51
CA ARG A 178 -3.90 -2.87 -6.34
C ARG A 178 -3.39 -4.26 -6.72
N ALA A 179 -3.92 -4.87 -7.79
CA ALA A 179 -3.47 -6.16 -8.27
C ALA A 179 -1.97 -6.17 -8.61
N VAL A 180 -1.48 -5.12 -9.30
CA VAL A 180 -0.05 -4.93 -9.58
C VAL A 180 0.77 -4.83 -8.28
N LYS A 181 0.31 -4.04 -7.30
CA LYS A 181 1.01 -3.87 -6.02
C LYS A 181 1.03 -5.18 -5.21
N ASP A 182 -0.08 -5.91 -5.16
CA ASP A 182 -0.16 -7.19 -4.46
C ASP A 182 0.71 -8.25 -5.14
N ALA A 183 0.72 -8.32 -6.47
CA ALA A 183 1.65 -9.19 -7.19
C ALA A 183 3.11 -8.84 -6.94
N ALA A 184 3.45 -7.54 -6.89
CA ALA A 184 4.80 -7.08 -6.59
C ALA A 184 5.25 -7.42 -5.15
N ARG A 185 4.31 -7.53 -4.21
CA ARG A 185 4.55 -8.02 -2.84
C ARG A 185 4.75 -9.53 -2.83
N LEU A 186 3.89 -10.27 -3.54
CA LEU A 186 3.99 -11.73 -3.66
C LEU A 186 5.35 -12.15 -4.24
N VAL A 187 5.77 -11.57 -5.37
CA VAL A 187 7.08 -11.92 -5.98
C VAL A 187 8.27 -11.48 -5.13
N ALA A 188 8.08 -10.53 -4.21
CA ALA A 188 9.09 -10.15 -3.21
C ALA A 188 9.11 -11.10 -1.99
N GLY A 189 8.29 -12.16 -1.98
CA GLY A 189 8.21 -13.14 -0.90
C GLY A 189 7.27 -12.75 0.24
N GLU A 190 6.49 -11.67 0.11
CA GLU A 190 5.51 -11.28 1.12
C GLU A 190 4.24 -12.14 1.01
N THR A 191 3.61 -12.39 2.16
CA THR A 191 2.25 -12.94 2.23
C THR A 191 1.22 -11.84 2.00
N VAL A 192 0.23 -12.13 1.16
CA VAL A 192 -0.93 -11.25 0.96
C VAL A 192 -2.19 -11.95 1.46
N ASP A 193 -2.72 -11.45 2.57
CA ASP A 193 -3.98 -11.92 3.13
C ASP A 193 -5.17 -11.28 2.41
N GLY A 194 -6.30 -11.98 2.40
CA GLY A 194 -7.57 -11.51 1.89
C GLY A 194 -8.71 -12.39 2.39
N GLU A 195 -9.90 -12.14 1.87
CA GLU A 195 -11.08 -12.96 2.14
C GLU A 195 -11.37 -13.84 0.93
N TRP A 196 -11.96 -15.03 1.15
CA TRP A 196 -12.38 -15.92 0.07
C TRP A 196 -13.85 -16.32 0.23
N GLU A 197 -14.51 -16.49 -0.91
CA GLU A 197 -15.91 -16.87 -0.98
C GLU A 197 -16.05 -18.35 -1.39
N ALA A 198 -17.22 -18.91 -1.10
CA ALA A 198 -17.51 -20.29 -1.43
C ALA A 198 -17.36 -20.58 -2.93
N PHE A 199 -16.80 -21.74 -3.26
CA PHE A 199 -16.61 -22.15 -4.66
C PHE A 199 -16.91 -23.63 -4.85
N ARG A 200 -17.28 -23.99 -6.08
CA ARG A 200 -17.59 -25.37 -6.43
C ARG A 200 -16.32 -26.15 -6.74
N MET A 201 -16.23 -27.35 -6.20
CA MET A 201 -15.16 -28.29 -6.51
C MET A 201 -15.54 -29.18 -7.70
N PRO A 202 -14.55 -29.62 -8.51
CA PRO A 202 -14.78 -30.65 -9.50
C PRO A 202 -15.24 -31.96 -8.84
N ALA A 203 -16.08 -32.71 -9.54
CA ALA A 203 -16.63 -33.97 -9.05
C ALA A 203 -15.53 -35.03 -8.83
N GLY A 204 -15.69 -35.89 -7.82
CA GLY A 204 -14.82 -37.04 -7.58
C GLY A 204 -13.82 -36.92 -6.42
N ALA A 205 -13.83 -35.81 -5.67
CA ALA A 205 -13.04 -35.70 -4.44
C ALA A 205 -13.71 -36.52 -3.31
N ALA A 206 -13.00 -37.52 -2.78
CA ALA A 206 -13.42 -38.21 -1.56
C ALA A 206 -13.17 -37.29 -0.36
N VAL A 207 -14.22 -36.63 0.13
CA VAL A 207 -14.16 -35.73 1.29
C VAL A 207 -15.10 -36.23 2.39
N ASP A 208 -14.68 -36.05 3.63
CA ASP A 208 -15.53 -36.25 4.80
C ASP A 208 -16.27 -34.95 5.10
N LEU A 209 -17.59 -34.96 4.90
CA LEU A 209 -18.45 -33.80 5.15
C LEU A 209 -18.54 -33.44 6.65
N LYS A 210 -18.07 -34.32 7.54
CA LYS A 210 -17.99 -34.05 8.98
C LYS A 210 -16.66 -33.45 9.39
N ALA A 211 -15.71 -33.26 8.47
CA ALA A 211 -14.41 -32.68 8.75
C ALA A 211 -14.28 -31.29 8.12
N TYR A 212 -13.43 -30.46 8.71
CA TYR A 212 -12.94 -29.24 8.07
C TYR A 212 -11.48 -29.41 7.65
N TYR A 213 -11.12 -28.69 6.61
CA TYR A 213 -9.91 -28.88 5.84
C TYR A 213 -9.10 -27.60 5.77
N GLU A 214 -7.80 -27.79 5.60
CA GLU A 214 -6.93 -26.78 5.04
C GLU A 214 -6.73 -27.11 3.56
N LEU A 215 -6.99 -26.13 2.68
CA LEU A 215 -6.76 -26.26 1.25
C LEU A 215 -5.61 -25.36 0.79
N ILE A 216 -4.86 -25.85 -0.18
CA ILE A 216 -3.89 -25.08 -0.95
C ILE A 216 -4.31 -25.20 -2.41
N ILE A 217 -4.68 -24.07 -3.00
CA ILE A 217 -4.99 -23.96 -4.43
C ILE A 217 -3.75 -23.40 -5.11
N VAL A 218 -3.23 -24.13 -6.10
CA VAL A 218 -2.13 -23.64 -6.94
C VAL A 218 -2.73 -22.89 -8.12
N GLU A 219 -2.40 -21.61 -8.24
CA GLU A 219 -2.98 -20.70 -9.24
C GLU A 219 -1.88 -19.99 -10.02
N PRO A 220 -2.11 -19.64 -11.30
CA PRO A 220 -1.19 -18.77 -12.01
C PRO A 220 -1.27 -17.34 -11.44
N LEU A 221 -0.13 -16.77 -11.06
CA LEU A 221 -0.03 -15.35 -10.71
C LEU A 221 -0.05 -14.52 -11.98
N ILE A 222 -1.18 -13.87 -12.24
CA ILE A 222 -1.43 -13.09 -13.44
C ILE A 222 -1.71 -11.64 -13.08
N VAL A 223 -1.13 -10.72 -13.84
CA VAL A 223 -1.38 -9.28 -13.71
C VAL A 223 -1.68 -8.68 -15.07
N THR A 224 -2.66 -7.78 -15.11
CA THR A 224 -2.94 -6.93 -16.27
C THR A 224 -2.33 -5.55 -16.07
N VAL A 225 -1.56 -5.07 -17.06
CA VAL A 225 -0.98 -3.73 -17.10
C VAL A 225 -1.33 -3.09 -18.43
N GLY A 226 -2.28 -2.16 -18.41
CA GLY A 226 -2.85 -1.57 -19.62
C GLY A 226 -3.48 -2.64 -20.50
N ALA A 227 -3.02 -2.77 -21.74
CA ALA A 227 -3.51 -3.77 -22.70
C ALA A 227 -2.79 -5.13 -22.61
N HIS A 228 -1.80 -5.28 -21.73
CA HIS A 228 -0.98 -6.47 -21.65
C HIS A 228 -1.31 -7.28 -20.40
N THR A 229 -1.25 -8.60 -20.53
CA THR A 229 -1.40 -9.52 -19.41
C THR A 229 -0.11 -10.32 -19.27
N TYR A 230 0.43 -10.35 -18.04
CA TYR A 230 1.67 -11.02 -17.70
C TYR A 230 1.34 -12.21 -16.78
N THR A 231 1.85 -13.37 -17.14
CA THR A 231 1.90 -14.53 -16.25
C THR A 231 3.27 -14.54 -15.61
N LEU A 232 3.32 -14.37 -14.28
CA LEU A 232 4.55 -14.14 -13.53
C LEU A 232 5.12 -15.40 -12.87
N GLY A 233 4.30 -16.45 -12.75
CA GLY A 233 4.66 -17.71 -12.10
C GLY A 233 3.44 -18.36 -11.46
N ALA A 234 3.67 -19.31 -10.56
CA ALA A 234 2.62 -19.91 -9.74
C ALA A 234 2.51 -19.19 -8.37
N MET A 235 1.33 -19.23 -7.78
CA MET A 235 1.09 -18.83 -6.40
C MET A 235 0.26 -19.89 -5.67
N HIS A 236 0.43 -19.95 -4.37
CA HIS A 236 -0.41 -20.73 -3.47
C HIS A 236 -1.43 -19.83 -2.81
N THR A 237 -2.70 -20.15 -2.98
CA THR A 237 -3.81 -19.61 -2.19
C THR A 237 -4.13 -20.64 -1.12
N ARG A 238 -3.76 -20.35 0.12
CA ARG A 238 -4.01 -21.18 1.29
C ARG A 238 -5.31 -20.76 1.95
N LEU A 239 -6.22 -21.71 2.12
CA LEU A 239 -7.50 -21.58 2.79
C LEU A 239 -7.43 -22.39 4.11
N PRO A 240 -7.23 -21.76 5.27
CA PRO A 240 -6.96 -22.45 6.52
C PRO A 240 -8.17 -23.21 7.08
N SER A 241 -9.39 -22.82 6.71
CA SER A 241 -10.62 -23.38 7.28
C SER A 241 -11.71 -23.52 6.23
N VAL A 242 -11.84 -24.72 5.68
CA VAL A 242 -12.81 -25.07 4.65
C VAL A 242 -13.70 -26.18 5.16
N ARG A 243 -15.02 -25.99 5.13
CA ARG A 243 -15.98 -27.09 5.19
C ARG A 243 -16.52 -27.39 3.81
N PHE A 244 -16.96 -28.62 3.61
CA PHE A 244 -17.63 -29.00 2.38
C PHE A 244 -19.11 -29.25 2.64
N VAL A 245 -19.96 -28.69 1.78
CA VAL A 245 -21.40 -28.94 1.76
C VAL A 245 -21.79 -29.51 0.41
N VAL A 246 -22.90 -30.24 0.38
CA VAL A 246 -23.48 -30.76 -0.85
C VAL A 246 -24.67 -29.88 -1.22
N GLU A 247 -24.56 -29.20 -2.36
CA GLU A 247 -25.60 -28.34 -2.91
C GLU A 247 -25.87 -28.79 -4.35
N ASP A 248 -27.12 -29.07 -4.69
CA ASP A 248 -27.53 -29.59 -6.01
C ASP A 248 -26.74 -30.84 -6.47
N GLY A 249 -26.39 -31.71 -5.53
CA GLY A 249 -25.59 -32.91 -5.80
C GLY A 249 -24.12 -32.63 -6.17
N ARG A 250 -23.64 -31.41 -5.94
CA ARG A 250 -22.25 -30.99 -6.16
C ARG A 250 -21.60 -30.54 -4.87
N LEU A 251 -20.29 -30.76 -4.78
CA LEU A 251 -19.49 -30.35 -3.64
C LEU A 251 -19.19 -28.84 -3.73
N ARG A 252 -19.55 -28.11 -2.68
CA ARG A 252 -19.22 -26.69 -2.51
C ARG A 252 -18.30 -26.54 -1.29
N ALA A 253 -17.16 -25.88 -1.51
CA ALA A 253 -16.24 -25.47 -0.46
C ALA A 253 -16.73 -24.15 0.13
N GLU A 254 -16.81 -24.05 1.46
CA GLU A 254 -17.25 -22.84 2.17
C GLU A 254 -16.30 -22.51 3.34
N PRO A 255 -16.16 -21.24 3.70
CA PRO A 255 -15.54 -20.84 4.96
C PRO A 255 -16.18 -21.55 6.16
N PHE A 256 -15.38 -22.02 7.12
CA PHE A 256 -15.89 -22.61 8.37
C PHE A 256 -15.59 -21.74 9.60
N LEU A 257 -14.35 -21.74 10.09
CA LEU A 257 -13.95 -20.95 11.26
C LEU A 257 -13.61 -19.49 10.89
N ASN A 258 -13.15 -19.26 9.67
CA ASN A 258 -12.91 -17.95 9.09
C ASN A 258 -12.86 -18.04 7.56
N ASP A 259 -13.01 -16.89 6.92
CA ASP A 259 -12.93 -16.67 5.48
C ASP A 259 -11.56 -16.09 5.06
N THR A 260 -10.54 -16.18 5.92
CA THR A 260 -9.22 -15.63 5.59
C THR A 260 -8.51 -16.54 4.60
N MET A 261 -8.06 -16.01 3.48
CA MET A 261 -7.12 -16.65 2.58
C MET A 261 -5.74 -16.00 2.69
N ARG A 262 -4.70 -16.80 2.50
CA ARG A 262 -3.31 -16.33 2.43
C ARG A 262 -2.69 -16.67 1.09
N ARG A 263 -2.16 -15.68 0.39
CA ARG A 263 -1.47 -15.88 -0.89
C ARG A 263 0.03 -15.73 -0.73
N VAL A 264 0.77 -16.65 -1.32
CA VAL A 264 2.24 -16.65 -1.34
C VAL A 264 2.73 -17.06 -2.73
N PHE A 265 3.80 -16.42 -3.22
CA PHE A 265 4.40 -16.78 -4.49
C PHE A 265 5.16 -18.11 -4.41
N ALA A 266 5.03 -18.95 -5.43
CA ALA A 266 5.61 -20.29 -5.48
C ALA A 266 6.41 -20.46 -6.79
N PRO A 267 7.63 -19.88 -6.89
CA PRO A 267 8.41 -19.87 -8.14
C PRO A 267 8.84 -21.26 -8.62
N GLU A 268 8.96 -22.23 -7.71
CA GLU A 268 9.38 -23.60 -8.01
C GLU A 268 8.23 -24.50 -8.47
N GLU A 269 6.98 -24.06 -8.30
CA GLU A 269 5.81 -24.83 -8.74
C GLU A 269 5.52 -24.53 -10.22
N PRO A 270 5.15 -25.54 -11.03
CA PRO A 270 4.78 -25.31 -12.42
C PRO A 270 3.54 -24.43 -12.50
N VAL A 271 3.53 -23.48 -13.44
CA VAL A 271 2.40 -22.59 -13.64
C VAL A 271 1.19 -23.38 -14.15
N PRO A 272 0.08 -23.47 -13.39
CA PRO A 272 -1.08 -24.22 -13.84
C PRO A 272 -1.88 -23.44 -14.89
N GLU A 273 -2.65 -24.15 -15.71
CA GLU A 273 -3.61 -23.53 -16.62
C GLU A 273 -4.72 -22.81 -15.82
N ARG A 274 -5.22 -21.68 -16.33
CA ARG A 274 -6.32 -20.95 -15.65
C ARG A 274 -7.58 -21.79 -15.48
N SER A 275 -7.84 -22.68 -16.43
CA SER A 275 -8.95 -23.63 -16.47
C SER A 275 -8.80 -24.77 -15.46
N HIS A 276 -7.58 -25.06 -15.01
CA HIS A 276 -7.28 -26.21 -14.17
C HIS A 276 -6.33 -25.81 -13.04
N ARG A 277 -6.89 -25.60 -11.84
CA ARG A 277 -6.16 -25.18 -10.65
C ARG A 277 -6.00 -26.38 -9.72
N PRO A 278 -4.79 -26.96 -9.59
CA PRO A 278 -4.56 -28.07 -8.68
C PRO A 278 -4.93 -27.67 -7.24
N VAL A 279 -5.68 -28.54 -6.57
CA VAL A 279 -6.08 -28.36 -5.17
C VAL A 279 -5.44 -29.48 -4.35
N LYS A 280 -4.64 -29.10 -3.35
CA LYS A 280 -4.11 -30.00 -2.32
C LYS A 280 -4.92 -29.74 -1.05
N GLY A 281 -5.41 -30.78 -0.38
CA GLY A 281 -6.21 -30.64 0.83
C GLY A 281 -5.75 -31.61 1.91
N ARG A 282 -5.84 -31.18 3.17
CA ARG A 282 -5.66 -32.07 4.34
C ARG A 282 -6.77 -31.83 5.37
N PRO A 283 -7.33 -32.88 5.98
CA PRO A 283 -8.26 -32.73 7.09
C PRO A 283 -7.53 -32.14 8.29
N ILE A 284 -8.19 -31.24 9.01
CA ILE A 284 -7.67 -30.59 10.23
C ILE A 284 -8.41 -31.09 11.48
N GLY A 285 -9.72 -31.27 11.40
CA GLY A 285 -10.53 -31.74 12.52
C GLY A 285 -11.97 -32.01 12.12
N LEU A 286 -12.78 -32.47 13.08
CA LEU A 286 -14.21 -32.71 12.91
C LEU A 286 -15.01 -31.44 13.21
N ILE A 287 -16.11 -31.23 12.49
CA ILE A 287 -17.04 -30.10 12.61
C ILE A 287 -17.85 -30.21 13.92
N ASP A 288 -18.17 -31.44 14.35
CA ASP A 288 -19.03 -31.70 15.52
C ASP A 288 -18.26 -32.04 16.81
N ASN A 289 -16.93 -31.89 16.83
CA ASN A 289 -16.12 -32.18 18.02
C ASN A 289 -15.50 -30.90 18.60
N PRO A 290 -16.08 -30.28 19.64
CA PRO A 290 -15.45 -29.17 20.36
C PRO A 290 -14.19 -29.61 21.12
N GLU A 291 -13.92 -30.91 21.22
CA GLU A 291 -12.66 -31.47 21.69
C GLU A 291 -11.69 -31.68 20.52
N ALA A 292 -10.95 -30.63 20.19
CA ALA A 292 -9.62 -30.78 19.62
C ALA A 292 -8.79 -31.72 20.51
N PRO A 293 -7.83 -32.50 19.97
CA PRO A 293 -6.89 -33.21 20.82
C PRO A 293 -6.27 -32.20 21.79
N ALA A 294 -6.35 -32.51 23.08
CA ALA A 294 -5.67 -31.80 24.13
C ALA A 294 -4.16 -31.75 23.82
N GLY A 295 -3.75 -30.71 23.09
CA GLY A 295 -2.44 -30.12 23.25
C GLY A 295 -2.30 -29.67 24.70
N PRO A 296 -1.07 -29.59 25.22
CA PRO A 296 -0.83 -29.52 26.65
C PRO A 296 -1.68 -28.42 27.31
N GLU A 297 -2.23 -28.81 28.46
CA GLU A 297 -3.04 -28.04 29.39
C GLU A 297 -2.84 -26.52 29.32
N THR A 298 -3.98 -25.82 29.37
CA THR A 298 -4.16 -24.37 29.43
C THR A 298 -3.90 -23.61 28.14
N LEU A 299 -4.97 -23.36 27.36
CA LEU A 299 -5.09 -22.07 26.69
C LEU A 299 -4.89 -21.00 27.79
N PRO A 300 -4.07 -19.96 27.57
CA PRO A 300 -3.93 -18.91 28.56
C PRO A 300 -5.34 -18.42 28.89
N GLU A 301 -5.70 -18.49 30.16
CA GLU A 301 -6.95 -17.94 30.65
C GLU A 301 -7.05 -16.53 30.08
N ARG A 302 -8.10 -16.26 29.29
CA ARG A 302 -8.28 -14.97 28.63
C ARG A 302 -8.37 -13.93 29.75
N ASP A 303 -7.30 -13.20 29.94
CA ASP A 303 -7.27 -12.08 30.85
C ASP A 303 -8.10 -10.96 30.24
N SER A 304 -9.40 -11.02 30.49
CA SER A 304 -10.37 -10.07 29.98
C SER A 304 -10.07 -8.66 30.46
N ALA A 305 -9.37 -8.50 31.60
CA ALA A 305 -8.89 -7.21 32.05
C ALA A 305 -7.71 -6.71 31.20
N ALA A 306 -6.76 -7.59 30.85
CA ALA A 306 -5.67 -7.22 29.95
C ALA A 306 -6.15 -6.87 28.54
N VAL A 307 -7.12 -7.62 28.00
CA VAL A 307 -7.75 -7.31 26.70
C VAL A 307 -8.47 -5.96 26.75
N LEU A 308 -9.23 -5.71 27.82
CA LEU A 308 -9.91 -4.44 28.02
C LEU A 308 -8.92 -3.26 28.07
N GLU A 309 -7.83 -3.38 28.82
CA GLU A 309 -6.80 -2.33 28.92
C GLU A 309 -6.06 -2.10 27.59
N ALA A 310 -5.73 -3.18 26.86
CA ALA A 310 -5.11 -3.08 25.55
C ALA A 310 -6.02 -2.35 24.55
N LEU A 311 -7.32 -2.68 24.55
CA LEU A 311 -8.31 -2.02 23.72
C LEU A 311 -8.48 -0.55 24.08
N ARG A 312 -8.60 -0.23 25.38
CA ARG A 312 -8.66 1.15 25.88
C ARG A 312 -7.47 1.96 25.37
N ALA A 313 -6.25 1.44 25.54
CA ALA A 313 -5.03 2.12 25.11
C ALA A 313 -5.00 2.34 23.58
N ARG A 314 -5.39 1.33 22.81
CA ARG A 314 -5.36 1.39 21.35
C ARG A 314 -6.37 2.37 20.78
N VAL A 315 -7.60 2.36 21.32
CA VAL A 315 -8.64 3.34 20.96
C VAL A 315 -8.19 4.76 21.27
N LEU A 316 -7.59 4.99 22.45
CA LEU A 316 -7.06 6.31 22.82
C LEU A 316 -5.94 6.78 21.88
N VAL A 317 -4.98 5.90 21.57
CA VAL A 317 -3.83 6.21 20.70
C VAL A 317 -4.25 6.47 19.24
N ASP A 318 -5.28 5.77 18.74
CA ASP A 318 -5.83 6.04 17.41
C ASP A 318 -6.69 7.32 17.40
N ALA A 319 -7.43 7.59 18.49
CA ALA A 319 -8.25 8.78 18.64
C ALA A 319 -7.46 10.09 18.79
N LEU A 320 -6.15 10.03 19.09
CA LEU A 320 -5.25 11.20 19.07
C LEU A 320 -5.12 11.85 17.70
N THR A 321 -5.21 11.05 16.64
CA THR A 321 -5.01 11.55 15.27
C THR A 321 -6.33 11.94 14.60
N GLU A 322 -7.41 11.25 14.92
CA GLU A 322 -8.71 11.43 14.27
C GLU A 322 -9.82 10.67 15.02
N PRO A 323 -11.10 11.05 14.87
CA PRO A 323 -12.21 10.34 15.51
C PRO A 323 -12.23 8.84 15.16
N VAL A 324 -12.50 8.00 16.16
CA VAL A 324 -12.50 6.52 16.03
C VAL A 324 -13.93 6.01 15.89
N SER A 325 -14.22 5.27 14.82
CA SER A 325 -15.53 4.61 14.68
C SER A 325 -15.64 3.39 15.60
N LEU A 326 -16.84 3.07 16.09
CA LEU A 326 -17.08 1.83 16.84
C LEU A 326 -16.68 0.56 16.06
N ARG A 327 -16.61 0.63 14.72
CA ARG A 327 -16.26 -0.48 13.83
C ARG A 327 -14.78 -0.76 13.90
N LEU A 328 -13.98 0.30 14.02
CA LEU A 328 -12.55 0.19 14.26
C LEU A 328 -12.28 -0.39 15.66
N VAL A 329 -13.07 -0.02 16.68
CA VAL A 329 -12.97 -0.62 18.02
C VAL A 329 -13.24 -2.12 17.98
N LEU A 330 -14.29 -2.56 17.27
CA LEU A 330 -14.57 -3.99 17.07
C LEU A 330 -13.42 -4.71 16.38
N TRP A 331 -12.81 -4.07 15.37
CA TRP A 331 -11.64 -4.64 14.70
C TRP A 331 -10.45 -4.81 15.64
N HIS A 332 -10.23 -3.85 16.55
CA HIS A 332 -9.21 -4.00 17.59
C HIS A 332 -9.54 -5.16 18.55
N ALA A 333 -10.80 -5.34 18.94
CA ALA A 333 -11.19 -6.46 19.81
C ALA A 333 -10.87 -7.83 19.20
N VAL A 334 -11.06 -7.97 17.88
CA VAL A 334 -10.66 -9.18 17.14
C VAL A 334 -9.14 -9.33 17.04
N ASP A 335 -8.40 -8.24 16.89
CA ASP A 335 -6.93 -8.26 16.81
C ASP A 335 -6.28 -8.61 18.17
N GLU A 336 -6.83 -8.10 19.28
CA GLU A 336 -6.37 -8.40 20.64
C GLU A 336 -6.80 -9.80 21.11
N SER A 337 -7.90 -10.33 20.59
CA SER A 337 -8.36 -11.70 20.87
C SER A 337 -8.76 -12.44 19.59
N PRO A 338 -7.78 -12.96 18.82
CA PRO A 338 -8.03 -13.60 17.51
C PRO A 338 -8.90 -14.87 17.56
N PHE A 339 -9.11 -15.41 18.76
CA PHE A 339 -9.92 -16.61 19.02
C PHE A 339 -11.27 -16.29 19.67
N ALA A 340 -11.59 -15.01 19.90
CA ALA A 340 -12.87 -14.59 20.44
C ALA A 340 -14.00 -14.86 19.43
N THR A 341 -15.14 -15.33 19.91
CA THR A 341 -16.36 -15.37 19.09
C THR A 341 -16.79 -13.94 18.74
N ARG A 342 -17.61 -13.77 17.71
CA ARG A 342 -18.17 -12.45 17.33
C ARG A 342 -18.87 -11.75 18.50
N GLU A 343 -19.60 -12.51 19.30
CA GLU A 343 -20.28 -12.02 20.51
C GLU A 343 -19.27 -11.55 21.57
N GLN A 344 -18.18 -12.31 21.77
CA GLN A 344 -17.12 -11.98 22.72
C GLN A 344 -16.30 -10.74 22.28
N ALA A 345 -15.94 -10.65 21.00
CA ALA A 345 -15.24 -9.49 20.46
C ALA A 345 -16.11 -8.23 20.53
N TRP A 346 -17.42 -8.36 20.34
CA TRP A 346 -18.35 -7.26 20.55
C TRP A 346 -18.46 -6.85 22.02
N ALA A 347 -18.58 -7.83 22.94
CA ALA A 347 -18.63 -7.57 24.36
C ALA A 347 -17.39 -6.80 24.84
N ASP A 348 -16.20 -7.17 24.33
CA ASP A 348 -14.93 -6.48 24.63
C ASP A 348 -14.89 -5.06 24.07
N ALA A 349 -15.29 -4.87 22.81
CA ALA A 349 -15.36 -3.56 22.20
C ALA A 349 -16.32 -2.63 22.95
N ALA A 350 -17.52 -3.13 23.28
CA ALA A 350 -18.51 -2.38 24.03
C ALA A 350 -18.03 -2.08 25.46
N ALA A 351 -17.37 -3.02 26.14
CA ALA A 351 -16.78 -2.82 27.46
C ALA A 351 -15.70 -1.73 27.43
N ALA A 352 -14.82 -1.74 26.42
CA ALA A 352 -13.79 -0.72 26.25
C ALA A 352 -14.40 0.68 26.06
N VAL A 353 -15.42 0.81 25.21
CA VAL A 353 -16.08 2.10 24.98
C VAL A 353 -16.82 2.60 26.20
N ARG A 354 -17.59 1.73 26.88
CA ARG A 354 -18.28 2.09 28.13
C ARG A 354 -17.28 2.56 29.18
N SER A 355 -16.17 1.86 29.31
CA SER A 355 -15.12 2.17 30.27
C SER A 355 -14.43 3.51 29.97
N LEU A 356 -14.08 3.79 28.71
CA LEU A 356 -13.51 5.08 28.30
C LEU A 356 -14.49 6.25 28.47
N ALA A 357 -15.78 6.02 28.20
CA ALA A 357 -16.82 7.03 28.36
C ALA A 357 -17.11 7.32 29.83
N ALA A 358 -17.15 6.29 30.68
CA ALA A 358 -17.31 6.43 32.13
C ALA A 358 -16.17 7.23 32.77
N ASP A 359 -14.94 7.05 32.28
CA ASP A 359 -13.77 7.82 32.70
C ASP A 359 -13.74 9.23 32.10
N GLY A 360 -14.73 9.61 31.29
CA GLY A 360 -14.80 10.91 30.63
C GLY A 360 -13.71 11.14 29.58
N LEU A 361 -13.06 10.09 29.07
CA LEU A 361 -11.95 10.19 28.12
C LEU A 361 -12.42 10.31 26.67
N VAL A 362 -13.61 9.79 26.36
CA VAL A 362 -14.21 9.84 25.03
C VAL A 362 -15.66 10.29 25.09
N THR A 363 -16.12 10.95 24.03
CA THR A 363 -17.53 11.24 23.79
C THR A 363 -17.94 10.76 22.40
N LEU A 364 -19.24 10.45 22.22
CA LEU A 364 -19.79 10.12 20.91
C LEU A 364 -20.28 11.36 20.19
N THR A 365 -20.08 11.40 18.87
CA THR A 365 -20.64 12.44 18.00
C THR A 365 -21.25 11.85 16.73
N GLU A 366 -22.32 12.48 16.26
CA GLU A 366 -22.88 12.29 14.93
C GLU A 366 -22.43 13.46 14.04
N GLN A 367 -21.42 13.24 13.19
CA GLN A 367 -21.28 13.79 11.82
C GLN A 367 -19.82 14.07 11.42
N THR A 368 -19.50 13.64 10.19
CA THR A 368 -18.28 13.89 9.43
C THR A 368 -18.50 15.06 8.46
N SER A 369 -17.68 16.11 8.56
CA SER A 369 -17.14 16.93 7.45
C SER A 369 -16.53 18.19 8.03
N GLY A 370 -15.28 18.49 7.65
CA GLY A 370 -14.46 19.51 8.31
C GLY A 370 -15.09 20.90 8.32
N ASP A 371 -15.53 21.32 9.48
CA ASP A 371 -15.18 22.56 10.17
C ASP A 371 -15.46 22.32 11.68
N SER A 372 -14.76 23.02 12.56
CA SER A 372 -14.73 22.78 14.03
C SER A 372 -16.07 22.40 14.66
N PRO A 373 -16.13 21.40 15.56
CA PRO A 373 -17.36 21.04 16.24
C PRO A 373 -17.71 22.09 17.30
N ALA A 374 -18.87 22.73 17.15
CA ALA A 374 -19.61 23.24 18.29
C ALA A 374 -20.29 22.06 18.99
N PRO A 375 -20.33 22.00 20.34
CA PRO A 375 -20.97 20.91 21.06
C PRO A 375 -22.50 20.98 20.82
N ALA A 376 -23.05 20.01 20.09
CA ALA A 376 -24.50 19.85 19.99
C ALA A 376 -25.04 19.32 21.33
N VAL A 377 -26.13 19.94 21.78
CA VAL A 377 -26.72 19.85 23.12
C VAL A 377 -27.53 18.56 23.36
N ASP A 378 -27.67 17.70 22.34
CA ASP A 378 -28.35 16.40 22.44
C ASP A 378 -27.39 15.25 22.07
N ALA A 379 -26.30 15.09 22.83
CA ALA A 379 -25.45 13.92 22.70
C ALA A 379 -26.22 12.68 23.21
N GLU A 380 -26.65 11.81 22.30
CA GLU A 380 -27.13 10.47 22.69
C GLU A 380 -26.09 9.82 23.61
N ARG A 381 -26.53 9.35 24.78
CA ARG A 381 -25.63 8.73 25.75
C ARG A 381 -25.01 7.48 25.11
N PRO A 382 -23.68 7.29 25.18
CA PRO A 382 -23.00 6.13 24.60
C PRO A 382 -23.59 4.78 24.99
N GLU A 383 -24.18 4.71 26.18
CA GLU A 383 -24.87 3.54 26.69
C GLU A 383 -26.06 3.13 25.83
N ALA A 384 -26.94 4.07 25.46
CA ALA A 384 -28.15 3.76 24.68
C ALA A 384 -27.81 3.20 23.29
N VAL A 385 -26.77 3.76 22.65
CA VAL A 385 -26.27 3.29 21.35
C VAL A 385 -25.64 1.91 21.47
N LEU A 386 -24.77 1.71 22.47
CA LEU A 386 -24.10 0.42 22.66
C LEU A 386 -25.09 -0.69 23.03
N ASP A 387 -26.13 -0.38 23.81
CA ASP A 387 -27.15 -1.34 24.21
C ASP A 387 -28.04 -1.75 23.03
N ALA A 388 -28.47 -0.79 22.21
CA ALA A 388 -29.22 -1.07 20.98
C ALA A 388 -28.42 -1.96 20.00
N VAL A 389 -27.12 -1.71 19.87
CA VAL A 389 -26.26 -2.53 18.99
C VAL A 389 -25.99 -3.92 19.59
N THR A 390 -25.84 -4.01 20.90
CA THR A 390 -25.67 -5.29 21.60
C THR A 390 -26.90 -6.18 21.42
N GLU A 391 -28.09 -5.60 21.48
CA GLU A 391 -29.35 -6.32 21.26
C GLU A 391 -29.49 -6.82 19.81
N GLN A 392 -29.09 -6.02 18.82
CA GLN A 392 -29.07 -6.45 17.40
C GLN A 392 -28.09 -7.61 17.18
N ILE A 393 -26.90 -7.57 17.78
CA ILE A 393 -25.91 -8.65 17.64
C ILE A 393 -26.37 -9.93 18.34
N ALA A 394 -27.00 -9.83 19.50
CA ALA A 394 -27.59 -10.97 20.20
C ALA A 394 -28.70 -11.66 19.37
N ARG A 395 -29.40 -10.90 18.52
CA ARG A 395 -30.38 -11.42 17.54
C ARG A 395 -29.75 -11.95 16.25
N GLY A 396 -28.41 -11.93 16.13
CA GLY A 396 -27.68 -12.33 14.92
C GLY A 396 -27.77 -11.31 13.78
N GLU A 397 -28.36 -10.14 14.03
CA GLU A 397 -28.55 -9.09 13.03
C GLU A 397 -27.26 -8.33 12.77
N ARG A 398 -27.20 -7.62 11.63
CA ARG A 398 -26.09 -6.73 11.32
C ARG A 398 -26.48 -5.30 11.70
N PRO A 399 -25.78 -4.67 12.63
CA PRO A 399 -26.14 -3.33 13.05
C PRO A 399 -25.75 -2.29 12.00
N ALA A 400 -26.68 -1.41 11.65
CA ALA A 400 -26.59 -0.48 10.53
C ALA A 400 -25.91 0.84 10.92
N TRP A 401 -24.58 0.92 10.84
CA TRP A 401 -23.88 2.17 11.19
C TRP A 401 -22.50 2.33 10.53
N THR A 402 -22.39 2.02 9.24
CA THR A 402 -21.20 2.37 8.45
C THR A 402 -20.93 3.89 8.34
N THR A 403 -21.77 4.73 8.95
CA THR A 403 -21.70 6.20 8.89
C THR A 403 -21.91 6.95 10.21
N GLY A 404 -21.96 6.30 11.38
CA GLY A 404 -22.02 6.95 12.70
C GLY A 404 -21.77 5.97 13.86
N PRO A 405 -21.88 6.38 15.14
CA PRO A 405 -21.26 7.55 15.78
C PRO A 405 -19.75 7.37 16.00
N TRP A 406 -19.05 8.49 16.19
CA TRP A 406 -17.59 8.55 16.29
C TRP A 406 -17.16 8.88 17.71
N LEU A 407 -16.13 8.18 18.19
CA LEU A 407 -15.45 8.48 19.45
C LEU A 407 -14.46 9.61 19.23
N ILE A 408 -14.62 10.70 19.97
CA ILE A 408 -13.68 11.83 20.02
C ILE A 408 -13.08 11.90 21.41
N LEU A 409 -11.78 12.17 21.49
CA LEU A 409 -11.11 12.41 22.77
C LEU A 409 -11.60 13.71 23.41
N THR A 410 -11.90 13.65 24.69
CA THR A 410 -12.00 14.85 25.53
C THR A 410 -10.62 15.44 25.79
N SER A 411 -10.53 16.60 26.45
CA SER A 411 -9.24 17.16 26.90
C SER A 411 -8.45 16.17 27.74
N ASP A 412 -9.14 15.46 28.63
CA ASP A 412 -8.56 14.49 29.56
C ASP A 412 -8.15 13.23 28.79
N GLY A 413 -8.97 12.80 27.82
CA GLY A 413 -8.63 11.75 26.86
C GLY A 413 -7.36 12.03 26.06
N GLN A 414 -7.18 13.26 25.56
CA GLN A 414 -5.97 13.68 24.84
C GLN A 414 -4.72 13.60 25.72
N GLN A 415 -4.82 14.04 26.98
CA GLN A 415 -3.71 14.02 27.92
C GLN A 415 -3.28 12.58 28.28
N VAL A 416 -4.24 11.69 28.52
CA VAL A 416 -3.97 10.27 28.81
C VAL A 416 -3.41 9.57 27.59
N ALA A 417 -4.02 9.77 26.42
CA ALA A 417 -3.58 9.14 25.18
C ALA A 417 -2.15 9.55 24.80
N ALA A 418 -1.78 10.83 25.00
CA ALA A 418 -0.42 11.32 24.74
C ALA A 418 0.66 10.68 25.64
N GLN A 419 0.28 10.20 26.83
CA GLN A 419 1.18 9.46 27.73
C GLN A 419 1.35 7.99 27.31
N LEU A 420 0.33 7.42 26.67
CA LEU A 420 0.34 6.05 26.14
C LEU A 420 1.01 5.95 24.77
N ALA A 421 1.02 7.04 23.99
CA ALA A 421 1.67 7.07 22.69
C ALA A 421 3.20 6.90 22.83
N PRO A 422 3.85 6.03 22.04
CA PRO A 422 5.29 5.86 22.11
C PRO A 422 6.01 7.20 21.83
N ARG A 423 7.01 7.53 22.67
CA ARG A 423 7.86 8.72 22.47
C ARG A 423 8.48 8.67 21.06
N PRO A 424 8.67 9.82 20.40
CA PRO A 424 9.00 9.86 18.98
C PRO A 424 10.46 9.47 18.74
N GLU A 425 10.72 8.17 18.67
CA GLU A 425 11.86 7.61 17.93
C GLU A 425 11.32 6.94 16.66
N ARG A 426 11.44 7.65 15.52
CA ARG A 426 11.19 7.23 14.13
C ARG A 426 9.77 6.68 13.80
N PRO A 427 9.05 7.21 12.79
CA PRO A 427 7.68 6.79 12.53
C PRO A 427 7.61 5.58 11.57
N PRO A 428 6.75 4.57 11.81
CA PRO A 428 6.18 3.75 10.76
C PRO A 428 4.88 4.41 10.25
N ALA A 429 5.00 5.49 9.50
CA ALA A 429 3.88 6.20 8.89
C ALA A 429 3.41 5.52 7.59
N ARG A 430 2.94 4.27 7.63
CA ARG A 430 2.32 3.63 6.44
C ARG A 430 1.08 2.78 6.69
N ARG A 431 0.67 2.54 7.95
CA ARG A 431 -0.56 1.78 8.25
C ARG A 431 -1.83 2.63 8.39
N ARG A 432 -1.72 3.94 8.69
CA ARG A 432 -2.90 4.78 9.06
C ARG A 432 -3.71 5.38 7.90
N ARG A 433 -3.12 5.68 6.72
CA ARG A 433 -3.85 6.40 5.65
C ARG A 433 -4.86 5.58 4.84
N ARG A 434 -4.83 4.24 4.88
CA ARG A 434 -5.78 3.40 4.11
C ARG A 434 -7.09 3.12 4.82
N LEU A 435 -7.16 3.27 6.14
CA LEU A 435 -8.36 2.96 6.92
C LEU A 435 -9.35 4.14 6.95
N HIS A 436 -8.88 5.38 6.87
CA HIS A 436 -9.73 6.56 7.00
C HIS A 436 -10.45 7.03 5.72
N ALA A 437 -9.96 6.66 4.53
CA ALA A 437 -10.67 6.96 3.28
C ALA A 437 -11.99 6.18 3.14
N ALA A 438 -12.09 5.00 3.77
CA ALA A 438 -13.31 4.19 3.78
C ALA A 438 -14.32 4.66 4.83
N ALA A 439 -13.87 5.36 5.88
CA ALA A 439 -14.71 5.76 7.01
C ALA A 439 -15.18 7.23 6.94
N ALA A 440 -14.41 8.12 6.30
CA ALA A 440 -14.69 9.57 6.33
C ALA A 440 -15.65 10.11 5.24
N GLY A 441 -16.34 9.25 4.47
CA GLY A 441 -17.38 9.65 3.51
C GLY A 441 -16.99 10.65 2.42
N ARG A 442 -15.71 11.00 2.29
CA ARG A 442 -15.21 11.96 1.29
C ARG A 442 -14.55 11.25 0.12
N SER A 443 -15.38 10.57 -0.65
CA SER A 443 -15.16 10.34 -2.07
C SER A 443 -16.44 10.72 -2.81
N GLY A 444 -16.43 11.91 -3.43
CA GLY A 444 -17.38 12.20 -4.49
C GLY A 444 -17.20 11.16 -5.59
N HIS A 445 -18.32 10.52 -5.96
CA HIS A 445 -18.49 9.33 -6.82
C HIS A 445 -18.48 7.97 -6.10
N ARG A 446 -19.72 7.51 -5.85
CA ARG A 446 -20.27 6.14 -5.86
C ARG A 446 -19.27 5.05 -6.25
N ASP A 447 -18.77 4.31 -5.26
CA ASP A 447 -18.34 2.90 -5.46
C ASP A 447 -18.02 2.14 -4.16
N SER A 448 -18.18 2.76 -2.98
CA SER A 448 -17.86 2.13 -1.68
C SER A 448 -19.04 1.95 -0.74
N SER A 449 -20.18 2.62 -0.97
CA SER A 449 -21.45 2.35 -0.28
C SER A 449 -22.23 1.23 -0.96
N GLU A 450 -22.28 1.21 -2.31
CA GLU A 450 -22.98 0.16 -3.08
C GLU A 450 -22.41 -1.23 -2.83
N ARG A 451 -21.11 -1.38 -2.61
CA ARG A 451 -20.52 -2.71 -2.36
C ARG A 451 -20.72 -3.25 -0.94
N VAL A 452 -21.06 -2.39 0.03
CA VAL A 452 -21.41 -2.82 1.39
C VAL A 452 -22.91 -3.05 1.50
N ASP A 453 -23.72 -2.28 0.77
CA ASP A 453 -25.17 -2.51 0.62
C ASP A 453 -25.46 -3.74 -0.26
N GLU A 454 -24.62 -4.08 -1.25
CA GLU A 454 -24.77 -5.27 -2.11
C GLU A 454 -24.29 -6.57 -1.41
N ILE A 455 -23.35 -6.47 -0.46
CA ILE A 455 -22.98 -7.56 0.46
C ILE A 455 -24.05 -7.75 1.56
N LEU A 456 -24.90 -6.75 1.79
CA LEU A 456 -26.03 -6.85 2.74
C LEU A 456 -27.35 -7.25 2.09
N ALA A 457 -27.55 -6.93 0.82
CA ALA A 457 -28.78 -7.22 0.11
C ALA A 457 -28.86 -8.66 -0.41
N ASN A 458 -27.74 -9.39 -0.51
CA ASN A 458 -27.72 -10.68 -1.24
C ASN A 458 -27.62 -11.96 -0.40
N GLU A 459 -27.62 -11.91 0.94
CA GLU A 459 -27.81 -13.12 1.78
C GLU A 459 -28.62 -12.82 3.06
N VAL A 460 -29.92 -12.52 2.91
CA VAL A 460 -31.06 -13.16 3.63
C VAL A 460 -32.32 -12.85 2.83
N TRP A 461 -32.55 -13.54 1.71
CA TRP A 461 -33.88 -13.87 1.17
C TRP A 461 -33.73 -15.07 0.22
N ASN A 462 -33.42 -16.22 0.81
CA ASN A 462 -34.23 -17.44 0.73
C ASN A 462 -33.71 -18.49 1.72
#